data_AF-A0A7S3BY94-F1
#
_entry.id   AF-A0A7S3BY94-F1
#
_cell.length_a   1.000
_cell.length_b   1.000
_cell.length_c   1.000
_cell.angle_alpha   90.00
_cell.angle_beta   90.00
_cell.angle_gamma   90.00
#
_symmetry.space_group_name_H-M   'P 1'
#
loop_
_entity.id
_entity.type
_entity.pdbx_description
1 polymer ?
#
loop_
_entity_poly.entity_id
_entity_poly.type
_entity_poly.pdbx_seq_one_letter_code
_entity_poly.pdbx_strand_id
1 'polypeptide(L)'
;GASPGFCSITAYGKSCEADLKGAWELERPHTVGNASITIRTSRDCIAACHLCRNCNYISFSTSPGFAECSWYSSCDLGLLPKPPVEAPDYMSVAVSKEKPPSSHQLSLFHR
;
A
#
# COMPACT_ATOMS: atom_id res chain seq x y z
N GLY A 1 -1.47 11.21 -8.54
CA GLY A 1 -2.88 10.86 -8.75
C GLY A 1 -3.03 9.37 -8.85
N ALA A 2 -4.26 8.84 -8.82
CA ALA A 2 -4.53 7.43 -9.07
C ALA A 2 -4.51 7.12 -10.57
N SER A 3 -3.93 5.98 -10.94
CA SER A 3 -3.84 5.47 -12.30
C SER A 3 -4.60 4.15 -12.42
N PRO A 4 -5.48 3.95 -13.43
CA PRO A 4 -6.17 2.68 -13.63
C PRO A 4 -5.19 1.53 -13.87
N GLY A 5 -5.47 0.36 -13.32
CA GLY A 5 -4.60 -0.82 -13.39
C GLY A 5 -3.96 -1.20 -12.06
N PHE A 6 -3.19 -2.28 -12.08
CA PHE A 6 -2.50 -2.85 -10.92
C PHE A 6 -1.01 -3.02 -11.23
N CYS A 7 -0.14 -2.98 -10.21
CA CYS A 7 1.31 -2.99 -10.45
C CYS A 7 1.85 -4.38 -10.86
N SER A 8 1.48 -5.44 -10.15
CA SER A 8 1.81 -6.83 -10.53
C SER A 8 0.97 -7.82 -9.71
N ILE A 9 0.98 -9.10 -10.07
CA ILE A 9 0.31 -10.14 -9.27
C ILE A 9 0.99 -10.29 -7.90
N THR A 10 0.20 -10.37 -6.84
CA THR A 10 0.64 -10.49 -5.44
C THR A 10 0.12 -11.79 -4.82
N ALA A 11 0.39 -11.99 -3.53
CA ALA A 11 -0.18 -13.05 -2.71
C ALA A 11 -0.42 -12.53 -1.28
N TYR A 12 -1.40 -13.11 -0.59
CA TYR A 12 -1.65 -12.84 0.82
C TYR A 12 -0.57 -13.44 1.73
N GLY A 13 -0.55 -12.99 3.00
CA GLY A 13 0.35 -13.53 4.03
C GLY A 13 1.82 -13.11 3.89
N LYS A 14 2.12 -12.12 3.04
CA LYS A 14 3.46 -11.56 2.86
C LYS A 14 3.79 -10.54 3.95
N SER A 15 5.05 -10.51 4.36
CA SER A 15 5.54 -9.54 5.35
C SER A 15 6.04 -8.30 4.65
N CYS A 16 5.35 -7.19 4.83
CA CYS A 16 5.73 -5.96 4.17
C CYS A 16 6.96 -5.26 4.77
N GLU A 17 7.55 -5.86 5.81
CA GLU A 17 8.86 -5.51 6.36
C GLU A 17 10.03 -6.23 5.67
N ALA A 18 9.77 -7.38 5.01
CA ALA A 18 10.80 -8.26 4.46
C ALA A 18 10.61 -8.54 2.96
N ASP A 19 9.37 -8.71 2.52
CA ASP A 19 9.00 -8.98 1.14
C ASP A 19 8.89 -7.66 0.33
N LEU A 20 8.97 -7.80 -0.99
CA LEU A 20 8.91 -6.67 -1.93
C LEU A 20 7.50 -6.30 -2.36
N LYS A 21 6.54 -7.22 -2.18
CA LYS A 21 5.12 -7.04 -2.49
C LYS A 21 4.26 -8.08 -1.78
N GLY A 22 2.97 -7.77 -1.66
CA GLY A 22 1.97 -8.65 -1.07
C GLY A 22 0.59 -8.02 -1.13
N ALA A 23 -0.38 -8.68 -0.51
CA ALA A 23 -1.75 -8.16 -0.44
C ALA A 23 -2.36 -8.33 0.96
N TRP A 24 -3.29 -7.43 1.27
CA TRP A 24 -4.17 -7.46 2.42
C TRP A 24 -5.62 -7.55 1.96
N GLU A 25 -6.36 -8.52 2.47
CA GLU A 25 -7.80 -8.68 2.22
C GLU A 25 -8.59 -7.49 2.79
N LEU A 26 -9.66 -7.07 2.10
CA LEU A 26 -10.58 -6.08 2.68
C LEU A 26 -11.42 -6.70 3.80
N GLU A 27 -11.90 -5.85 4.72
CA GLU A 27 -12.80 -6.22 5.82
C GLU A 27 -12.24 -7.26 6.81
N ARG A 28 -10.93 -7.56 6.73
CA ARG A 28 -10.20 -8.42 7.67
C ARG A 28 -9.14 -7.62 8.43
N PRO A 29 -8.88 -7.95 9.71
CA PRO A 29 -7.78 -7.35 10.46
C PRO A 29 -6.43 -7.91 9.97
N HIS A 30 -5.47 -7.01 9.77
CA HIS A 30 -4.08 -7.32 9.40
C HIS A 30 -3.13 -6.69 10.39
N THR A 31 -2.05 -7.40 10.72
CA THR A 31 -0.94 -6.82 11.47
C THR A 31 0.04 -6.17 10.51
N VAL A 32 0.23 -4.85 10.63
CA VAL A 32 1.18 -4.07 9.84
C VAL A 32 2.09 -3.31 10.80
N GLY A 33 3.37 -3.68 10.83
CA GLY A 33 4.28 -3.24 11.89
C GLY A 33 3.79 -3.72 13.26
N ASN A 34 3.54 -2.77 14.17
CA ASN A 34 2.99 -3.02 15.51
C ASN A 34 1.49 -2.69 15.63
N ALA A 35 0.82 -2.35 14.53
CA ALA A 35 -0.59 -1.98 14.51
C ALA A 35 -1.47 -3.09 13.92
N SER A 36 -2.69 -3.21 14.43
CA SER A 36 -3.76 -3.98 13.80
C SER A 36 -4.65 -3.03 13.00
N ILE A 37 -4.76 -3.23 11.69
CA ILE A 37 -5.53 -2.39 10.78
C ILE A 37 -6.55 -3.23 10.00
N THR A 38 -7.77 -2.72 9.86
CA THR A 38 -8.76 -3.29 8.93
C THR A 38 -8.91 -2.36 7.74
N ILE A 39 -8.65 -2.88 6.55
CA ILE A 39 -8.69 -2.09 5.32
C ILE A 39 -10.08 -2.19 4.71
N ARG A 40 -10.71 -1.04 4.48
CA ARG A 40 -12.02 -0.93 3.81
C ARG A 40 -11.99 -0.01 2.60
N THR A 41 -11.11 0.97 2.66
CA THR A 41 -10.97 2.01 1.65
C THR A 41 -9.54 2.09 1.13
N SER A 42 -9.38 2.73 -0.03
CA SER A 42 -8.04 3.06 -0.54
C SER A 42 -7.26 3.94 0.42
N ARG A 43 -7.92 4.77 1.24
CA ARG A 43 -7.28 5.56 2.30
C ARG A 43 -6.70 4.68 3.40
N ASP A 44 -7.42 3.64 3.83
CA ASP A 44 -6.92 2.69 4.83
C ASP A 44 -5.73 1.89 4.26
N CYS A 45 -5.79 1.55 2.97
CA CYS A 45 -4.72 0.89 2.24
C CYS A 45 -3.44 1.75 2.18
N ILE A 46 -3.59 3.07 1.93
CA ILE A 46 -2.51 4.06 2.01
C ILE A 46 -1.98 4.18 3.46
N ALA A 47 -2.86 4.22 4.45
CA ALA A 47 -2.47 4.31 5.86
C ALA A 47 -1.67 3.06 6.30
N ALA A 48 -2.11 1.86 5.91
CA ALA A 48 -1.35 0.62 6.11
C ALA A 48 0.03 0.70 5.44
N CYS A 49 0.08 1.20 4.20
CA CYS A 49 1.32 1.37 3.46
C CYS A 49 2.31 2.32 4.17
N HIS A 50 1.84 3.38 4.82
CA HIS A 50 2.71 4.28 5.59
C HIS A 50 3.35 3.63 6.82
N LEU A 51 2.66 2.67 7.44
CA LEU A 51 3.19 1.91 8.58
C LEU A 51 4.18 0.81 8.15
N CYS A 52 4.29 0.58 6.85
CA CYS A 52 5.00 -0.52 6.27
C CYS A 52 6.32 -0.07 5.63
N ARG A 53 7.44 -0.71 6.00
CA ARG A 53 8.77 -0.30 5.52
C ARG A 53 8.93 -0.39 4.00
N ASN A 54 8.53 -1.50 3.39
CA ASN A 54 8.74 -1.72 1.95
C ASN A 54 7.57 -1.26 1.09
N CYS A 55 6.49 -0.71 1.64
CA CYS A 55 5.37 -0.26 0.82
C CYS A 55 5.57 1.18 0.32
N ASN A 56 5.68 1.37 -1.00
CA ASN A 56 5.77 2.68 -1.66
C ASN A 56 4.62 2.92 -2.65
N TYR A 57 3.90 1.86 -3.01
CA TYR A 57 2.78 1.89 -3.95
C TYR A 57 1.71 0.93 -3.49
N ILE A 58 0.47 1.20 -3.86
CA ILE A 58 -0.64 0.27 -3.69
C ILE A 58 -1.40 0.09 -5.00
N SER A 59 -2.07 -1.04 -5.13
CA SER A 59 -3.18 -1.27 -6.05
C SER A 59 -4.40 -1.69 -5.23
N PHE A 60 -5.56 -1.11 -5.52
CA PHE A 60 -6.78 -1.30 -4.73
C PHE A 60 -7.97 -1.58 -5.65
N SER A 61 -8.81 -2.53 -5.25
CA SER A 61 -10.09 -2.85 -5.89
C SER A 61 -11.10 -3.27 -4.80
N THR A 62 -12.38 -2.97 -5.02
CA THR A 62 -13.50 -3.48 -4.22
C THR A 62 -14.34 -4.50 -4.98
N SER A 63 -13.96 -4.83 -6.22
CA SER A 63 -14.69 -5.78 -7.06
C SER A 63 -14.77 -7.17 -6.40
N PRO A 64 -15.93 -7.83 -6.38
CA PRO A 64 -16.09 -9.15 -5.77
C PRO A 64 -15.08 -10.17 -6.32
N GLY A 65 -14.38 -10.91 -5.44
CA GLY A 65 -13.33 -11.85 -5.82
C GLY A 65 -11.94 -11.22 -6.05
N PHE A 66 -11.86 -9.89 -6.11
CA PHE A 66 -10.62 -9.11 -6.25
C PHE A 66 -10.51 -8.01 -5.18
N ALA A 67 -11.35 -8.07 -4.15
CA ALA A 67 -11.42 -7.09 -3.08
C ALA A 67 -10.17 -7.18 -2.19
N GLU A 68 -9.15 -6.40 -2.53
CA GLU A 68 -7.88 -6.37 -1.83
C GLU A 68 -7.16 -5.03 -1.91
N CYS A 69 -6.20 -4.87 -1.00
CA CYS A 69 -5.15 -3.86 -1.04
C CYS A 69 -3.81 -4.56 -1.29
N SER A 70 -3.36 -4.52 -2.54
CA SER A 70 -2.04 -4.97 -2.93
C SER A 70 -1.01 -3.86 -2.67
N TRP A 71 0.15 -4.20 -2.11
CA TRP A 71 1.23 -3.27 -1.77
C TRP A 71 2.56 -3.66 -2.44
N TYR A 72 3.38 -2.66 -2.76
CA TYR A 72 4.62 -2.87 -3.53
C TYR A 72 5.73 -1.89 -3.12
N SER A 73 6.96 -2.37 -3.15
CA SER A 73 8.17 -1.55 -3.02
C SER A 73 8.52 -0.75 -4.26
N SER A 74 8.16 -1.24 -5.43
CA SER A 74 8.37 -0.58 -6.72
C SER A 74 7.18 -0.81 -7.65
N CYS A 75 6.80 0.23 -8.41
CA CYS A 75 5.79 0.15 -9.45
C CYS A 75 6.02 1.25 -10.48
N ASP A 76 5.87 0.93 -11.76
CA ASP A 76 5.83 1.92 -12.84
C ASP A 76 4.37 2.25 -13.16
N LEU A 77 3.89 3.38 -12.64
CA LEU A 77 2.52 3.86 -12.86
C LEU A 77 2.26 4.29 -14.32
N GLY A 78 3.29 4.38 -15.16
CA GLY A 78 3.17 4.64 -16.59
C GLY A 78 2.97 3.38 -17.43
N LEU A 79 3.19 2.19 -16.85
CA LEU A 79 3.15 0.90 -17.55
C LEU A 79 2.31 -0.15 -16.80
N LEU A 80 1.13 0.26 -16.31
CA LEU A 80 0.23 -0.64 -15.59
C LEU A 80 -0.46 -1.64 -16.53
N PRO A 81 -0.45 -2.95 -16.20
CA PRO A 81 -1.40 -3.90 -16.73
C PRO A 81 -2.84 -3.40 -16.63
N LYS A 82 -3.63 -3.63 -17.69
CA LYS A 82 -5.07 -3.36 -17.66
C LYS A 82 -5.73 -4.23 -16.58
N PRO A 83 -6.71 -3.69 -15.85
CA PRO A 83 -7.52 -4.49 -14.94
C PRO A 83 -8.18 -5.69 -15.65
N PRO A 84 -8.37 -6.83 -14.95
CA PRO A 84 -9.27 -7.88 -15.40
C PRO A 84 -10.69 -7.34 -15.65
N VAL A 85 -11.45 -8.00 -16.53
CA VAL A 85 -12.84 -7.59 -16.83
C VAL A 85 -13.73 -7.67 -15.58
N GLU A 86 -13.42 -8.62 -14.69
CA GLU A 86 -14.13 -8.87 -13.44
C GLU A 86 -13.79 -7.85 -12.34
N ALA A 87 -12.70 -7.09 -12.50
CA ALA A 87 -12.25 -6.10 -11.55
C ALA A 87 -11.82 -4.79 -12.23
N PRO A 88 -12.73 -4.12 -12.96
CA PRO A 88 -12.40 -2.95 -13.78
C PRO A 88 -12.00 -1.72 -12.95
N ASP A 89 -12.24 -1.77 -11.64
CA ASP A 89 -12.02 -0.69 -10.68
C ASP A 89 -10.62 -0.68 -10.06
N TYR A 90 -9.73 -1.61 -10.44
CA TYR A 90 -8.34 -1.57 -9.99
C TYR A 90 -7.71 -0.22 -10.31
N MET A 91 -7.20 0.41 -9.27
CA MET A 91 -6.42 1.64 -9.36
C MET A 91 -5.13 1.52 -8.55
N SER A 92 -4.07 2.10 -9.07
CA SER A 92 -2.77 2.17 -8.41
C SER A 92 -2.38 3.59 -8.07
N VAL A 93 -1.74 3.77 -6.91
CA VAL A 93 -1.19 5.06 -6.48
C VAL A 93 0.22 4.88 -5.92
N ALA A 94 1.05 5.90 -6.10
CA ALA A 94 2.24 6.07 -5.27
C ALA A 94 1.82 6.59 -3.90
N VAL A 95 2.44 6.03 -2.85
CA VAL A 95 2.24 6.46 -1.47
C VAL A 95 3.41 7.35 -1.08
N SER A 96 3.13 8.65 -0.97
CA SER A 96 4.12 9.67 -0.61
C SER A 96 4.55 9.47 0.85
N LYS A 97 5.63 8.73 1.12
CA LYS A 97 6.17 8.71 2.49
C LYS A 97 6.64 10.11 2.86
N GLU A 98 6.04 10.73 3.87
CA GLU A 98 6.66 11.89 4.49
C GLU A 98 8.08 11.50 4.89
N LYS A 99 9.06 12.32 4.52
CA LYS A 99 10.44 12.15 4.97
C LYS A 99 10.39 12.05 6.50
N PRO A 100 10.91 11.00 7.16
CA PRO A 100 11.03 11.02 8.61
C PRO A 100 11.76 12.31 8.99
N PRO A 101 11.32 13.05 10.03
CA PRO A 101 11.97 14.28 10.43
C PRO A 101 13.45 13.99 10.63
N SER A 102 14.30 14.65 9.84
CA SER A 102 15.75 14.50 9.94
C SER A 102 16.15 14.77 11.38
N SER A 103 16.84 13.84 12.01
CA SER A 103 17.38 13.87 13.38
C SER A 103 18.38 15.02 13.64
N HIS A 104 18.48 16.00 12.75
CA HIS A 104 19.34 17.17 12.85
C HIS A 104 18.70 18.40 13.53
N GLN A 105 17.49 18.30 14.10
CA GLN A 105 16.81 19.46 14.72
C GLN A 105 16.54 19.33 16.23
N LEU A 106 17.13 18.33 16.91
CA LEU A 106 16.93 18.08 18.35
C LEU A 106 18.01 18.69 19.26
N SER A 107 18.85 19.61 18.78
CA SER A 107 19.93 20.22 19.58
C SER A 107 19.75 21.68 19.99
N LEU A 108 18.59 22.31 19.74
CA LEU A 108 18.43 23.77 19.98
C LEU A 108 17.43 24.21 21.06
N PHE A 109 16.87 23.29 21.85
CA PHE A 109 15.99 23.65 22.97
C PHE A 109 16.44 23.03 24.29
N HIS A 110 17.65 23.36 24.72
CA HIS A 110 18.04 23.33 26.14
C HIS A 110 18.85 24.60 26.43
N ARG A 111 18.14 25.68 26.79
CA ARG A 111 18.63 26.78 27.61
C ARG A 111 17.50 27.27 28.49
#